data_AF-A0A7X4E075-F1
#
_entry.id   AF-A0A7X4E075-F1
#
_cell.length_a   1.000
_cell.length_b   1.000
_cell.length_c   1.000
_cell.angle_alpha   90.00
_cell.angle_beta   90.00
_cell.angle_gamma   90.00
#
_symmetry.space_group_name_H-M   'P 1'
#
loop_
_entity.id
_entity.type
_entity.pdbx_description
1 polymer ?
#
loop_
_entity_poly.entity_id
_entity_poly.type
_entity_poly.pdbx_seq_one_letter_code
_entity_poly.pdbx_strand_id
1 'polypeptide(L)' 'MRARGRGRGNSAAAGTLFTIFEPGGRVLGYFEIPEGMSVVEAGEDYILFRLRDELGVQTVQLWPLER' A
#
# COMPACT_ATOMS: atom_id res chain seq x y z
N MET A 1 10.10 19.71 -34.92
CA MET A 1 9.42 18.47 -35.37
C MET A 1 8.89 17.75 -34.13
N ARG A 2 7.61 17.38 -34.12
CA ARG A 2 6.83 16.80 -33.00
C ARG A 2 7.37 15.39 -32.59
N ALA A 3 7.04 14.75 -31.46
CA ALA A 3 5.82 14.76 -30.64
C ALA A 3 6.10 14.28 -29.19
N ARG A 4 5.56 14.98 -28.17
CA ARG A 4 4.54 14.51 -27.21
C ARG A 4 4.40 12.99 -27.00
N GLY A 5 4.70 12.57 -25.78
CA GLY A 5 4.06 11.44 -25.10
C GLY A 5 3.70 11.85 -23.67
N ARG A 6 2.43 12.24 -23.45
CA ARG A 6 1.85 12.43 -22.11
C ARG A 6 1.72 11.04 -21.47
N GLY A 7 2.57 10.72 -20.49
CA GLY A 7 2.26 9.72 -19.48
C GLY A 7 1.37 10.37 -18.43
N ARG A 8 0.13 9.89 -18.29
CA ARG A 8 -0.86 10.35 -17.31
C ARG A 8 -0.24 10.37 -15.92
N GLY A 9 -0.44 11.48 -15.21
CA GLY A 9 -0.10 11.58 -13.80
C GLY A 9 -0.82 10.49 -13.02
N ASN A 10 -0.05 9.62 -12.38
CA ASN A 10 -0.53 8.95 -11.20
C ASN A 10 -0.28 9.95 -10.07
N SER A 11 -1.24 10.84 -9.80
CA SER A 11 -1.28 11.46 -8.48
C SER A 11 -1.50 10.28 -7.56
N ALA A 12 -0.45 9.82 -6.86
CA ALA A 12 -0.67 8.94 -5.73
C ALA A 12 -1.67 9.69 -4.85
N ALA A 13 -2.92 9.21 -4.83
CA ALA A 13 -3.91 9.73 -3.91
C ALA A 13 -3.26 9.61 -2.52
N ALA A 14 -3.29 10.70 -1.75
CA ALA A 14 -2.65 10.74 -0.43
C ALA A 14 -3.11 9.51 0.36
N GLY A 15 -2.17 8.62 0.67
CA GLY A 15 -2.49 7.35 1.29
C GLY A 15 -2.94 7.57 2.74
N THR A 16 -3.66 6.60 3.28
CA THR A 16 -3.95 6.62 4.72
C THR A 16 -2.71 6.13 5.45
N LEU A 17 -2.19 6.94 6.37
CA LEU A 17 -1.08 6.54 7.24
C LEU A 17 -1.59 5.68 8.40
N PHE A 18 -1.02 4.49 8.55
CA PHE A 18 -1.31 3.58 9.65
C PHE A 18 -0.09 3.42 10.55
N THR A 19 -0.35 3.27 11.85
CA THR A 19 0.65 2.84 12.83
C THR A 19 0.51 1.33 13.00
N ILE A 20 1.60 0.59 12.80
CA ILE A 20 1.66 -0.85 13.00
C ILE A 20 2.11 -1.13 14.43
N PHE A 21 1.39 -2.02 15.10
CA PHE A 21 1.68 -2.43 16.47
C PHE A 21 1.95 -3.94 16.51
N GLU A 22 2.93 -4.35 17.31
CA GLU A 22 3.03 -5.75 17.73
C GLU A 22 1.87 -6.07 18.69
N PRO A 23 1.49 -7.35 18.89
CA PRO A 23 0.39 -7.72 19.79
C PRO A 23 0.52 -7.19 21.23
N GLY A 24 1.74 -6.94 21.70
CA GLY A 24 2.04 -6.31 22.99
C GLY A 24 1.81 -4.79 23.05
N GLY A 25 1.38 -4.16 21.94
CA GLY A 25 1.08 -2.72 21.86
C GLY A 25 2.29 -1.83 21.56
N ARG A 26 3.48 -2.40 21.31
CA ARG A 26 4.64 -1.64 20.86
C ARG A 26 4.50 -1.25 19.40
N VAL A 27 4.87 -0.01 19.07
CA VAL A 27 4.94 0.46 17.70
C VAL A 27 6.08 -0.23 16.96
N LEU A 28 5.76 -0.85 15.83
CA LEU A 28 6.73 -1.43 14.90
C LEU A 28 7.11 -0.45 13.79
N GLY A 29 6.20 0.44 13.39
CA GLY A 29 6.46 1.44 12.36
C GLY A 29 5.21 2.13 11.84
N TYR A 30 5.39 2.93 10.79
CA TYR A 30 4.31 3.63 10.09
C TYR A 30 4.29 3.19 8.62
N PHE A 31 3.09 3.09 8.05
CA PHE A 31 2.94 2.67 6.66
C PHE A 31 1.85 3.49 5.96
N GLU A 32 2.16 4.03 4.79
CA GLU A 32 1.20 4.75 3.95
C GLU A 32 0.54 3.76 2.98
N ILE A 33 -0.77 3.57 3.13
CA ILE A 33 -1.54 2.67 2.27
C ILE A 33 -2.15 3.46 1.11
N PRO A 34 -1.80 3.14 -0.14
CA PRO A 34 -2.43 3.74 -1.32
C PRO A 34 -3.94 3.48 -1.36
N GLU A 35 -4.69 4.41 -1.94
CA GLU A 35 -6.13 4.25 -2.15
C GLU A 35 -6.43 2.96 -2.94
N GLY A 36 -7.49 2.25 -2.53
CA GLY A 36 -7.89 0.97 -3.14
C GLY A 36 -7.19 -0.27 -2.59
N MET A 37 -6.21 -0.11 -1.68
CA MET A 37 -5.60 -1.21 -0.94
C MET A 37 -6.24 -1.38 0.44
N SER A 38 -6.31 -2.64 0.89
CA SER A 38 -6.78 -3.02 2.23
C SER A 38 -5.74 -3.92 2.90
N VAL A 39 -5.42 -3.67 4.18
CA VAL A 39 -4.58 -4.57 4.97
C VAL A 39 -5.37 -5.85 5.24
N VAL A 40 -4.76 -6.98 4.94
CA VAL A 40 -5.27 -8.30 5.31
C VAL A 40 -4.58 -8.76 6.59
N GLU A 41 -3.28 -8.52 6.70
CA GLU A 41 -2.45 -9.00 7.80
C GLU A 41 -1.23 -8.09 7.98
N ALA A 42 -0.79 -7.88 9.22
CA ALA A 42 0.48 -7.23 9.55
C ALA A 42 1.31 -8.19 10.40
N GLY A 43 2.44 -8.62 9.86
CA GLY A 43 3.43 -9.46 10.55
C GLY A 43 4.52 -8.62 11.23
N GLU A 44 5.55 -9.29 11.74
CA GLU A 44 6.69 -8.63 12.39
C GLU A 44 7.55 -7.85 11.38
N ASP A 45 7.68 -8.36 10.17
CA ASP A 45 8.58 -7.86 9.12
C ASP A 45 7.89 -7.68 7.76
N TYR A 46 6.55 -7.82 7.69
CA TYR A 46 5.78 -7.61 6.46
C TYR A 46 4.38 -7.06 6.72
N ILE A 47 3.79 -6.50 5.67
CA ILE A 47 2.35 -6.25 5.58
C ILE A 47 1.80 -6.94 4.33
N LEU A 48 0.67 -7.63 4.50
CA LEU A 48 -0.08 -8.25 3.42
C LEU A 48 -1.24 -7.35 3.00
N PHE A 49 -1.23 -6.94 1.74
CA PHE A 49 -2.28 -6.13 1.15
C PHE A 49 -3.14 -6.94 0.21
N ARG A 50 -4.42 -6.57 0.17
CA ARG A 50 -5.33 -6.93 -0.90
C ARG A 50 -5.69 -5.68 -1.69
N LEU A 51 -5.38 -5.71 -2.97
CA LEU A 51 -5.78 -4.72 -3.96
C LEU A 51 -6.97 -5.27 -4.74
N ARG A 52 -8.00 -4.45 -4.95
CA ARG A 52 -9.08 -4.73 -5.89
C ARG A 52 -9.03 -3.70 -7.00
N ASP A 53 -8.99 -4.16 -8.26
CA ASP A 53 -9.03 -3.27 -9.42
C ASP A 53 -10.46 -2.95 -9.87
N GLU A 54 -10.58 -2.11 -10.91
CA GLU A 54 -11.86 -1.71 -11.50
C GLU A 54 -12.64 -2.88 -12.12
N LEU A 55 -11.96 -3.98 -12.47
CA LEU A 55 -12.57 -5.20 -13.00
C LEU A 55 -13.02 -6.15 -11.88
N GLY A 56 -12.80 -5.78 -10.61
CA GLY A 56 -13.14 -6.56 -9.43
C GLY A 56 -12.16 -7.69 -9.12
N VAL A 57 -11.04 -7.78 -9.86
CA VAL A 57 -9.99 -8.78 -9.64
C VAL A 57 -9.26 -8.45 -8.35
N GLN A 58 -9.02 -9.48 -7.54
CA GLN A 58 -8.28 -9.35 -6.29
C GLN A 58 -6.86 -9.86 -6.48
N THR A 59 -5.89 -9.01 -6.10
CA THR A 59 -4.48 -9.38 -6.04
C THR A 59 -3.99 -9.24 -4.61
N VAL A 60 -3.16 -10.19 -4.18
CA VAL A 60 -2.48 -10.15 -2.89
C VAL A 60 -1.04 -9.70 -3.13
N GLN A 61 -0.57 -8.73 -2.33
CA GLN A 61 0.80 -8.24 -2.38
C GLN A 61 1.42 -8.28 -0.98
N LEU A 62 2.65 -8.77 -0.88
CA LEU A 62 3.43 -8.77 0.34
C LEU A 62 4.48 -7.67 0.24
N TRP A 63 4.49 -6.77 1.21
CA TRP A 63 5.45 -5.68 1.28
C TRP A 63 6.30 -5.85 2.55
N PRO A 64 7.63 -5.80 2.44
CA PRO A 64 8.50 -5.87 3.62
C PRO A 64 8.39 -4.59 4.44
N LEU A 65 8.48 -4.72 5.76
CA LEU A 65 8.67 -3.58 6.66
C LEU A 65 10.16 -3.23 6.70
N GLU A 66 10.52 -2.12 6.08
CA GLU A 66 11.86 -1.54 6.23
C GLU A 66 11.95 -0.85 7.60
N ARG A 67 13.05 -1.11 8.32
CA ARG A 67 13.33 -0.55 9.66
C ARG A 67 14.15 0.73 9.59
#